data_AF-A0AAD8H743-F1
#
_entry.id   AF-A0AAD8H743-F1
#
_cell.length_a   1.000
_cell.length_b   1.000
_cell.length_c   1.000
_cell.angle_alpha   90.00
_cell.angle_beta   90.00
_cell.angle_gamma   90.00
#
_symmetry.space_group_name_H-M   'P 1'
#
loop_
_entity.id
_entity.type
_entity.pdbx_description
1 polymer ?
#
loop_
_entity_poly.entity_id
_entity_poly.type
_entity_poly.pdbx_seq_one_letter_code
_entity_poly.pdbx_strand_id
1 'polypeptide(L)'
;MYALATTYKKHGLQWLLGRCVKPSKVSSSNAPTDTYVNELTTKIKQGLAAEVEEKVNQIQAEVDEQVNKKVQQNLSSVLKKFGEANPKITINIEELCLTATSDDDGTPITGGSSF
;
A
#
# COMPACT_ATOMS: atom_id res chain seq x y z
N MET A 1 18.59 60.17 -49.73
CA MET A 1 17.50 59.40 -49.07
C MET A 1 18.05 58.05 -48.68
N TYR A 2 17.83 57.63 -47.43
CA TYR A 2 18.23 56.33 -46.92
C TYR A 2 17.34 55.22 -47.48
N ALA A 3 17.93 54.07 -47.78
CA ALA A 3 17.23 52.78 -47.77
C ALA A 3 18.13 51.76 -47.07
N LEU A 4 17.70 51.32 -45.88
CA LEU A 4 18.25 50.23 -45.10
C LEU A 4 18.02 48.91 -45.85
N ALA A 5 19.07 48.36 -46.45
CA ALA A 5 19.08 46.95 -46.85
C ALA A 5 19.78 46.15 -45.75
N THR A 6 18.98 45.54 -44.89
CA THR A 6 19.42 44.62 -43.83
C THR A 6 20.10 43.40 -44.46
N THR A 7 21.43 43.40 -44.45
CA THR A 7 22.21 42.21 -44.80
C THR A 7 22.18 41.23 -43.63
N TYR A 8 21.10 40.46 -43.54
CA TYR A 8 21.09 39.25 -42.72
C TYR A 8 22.18 38.32 -43.24
N LYS A 9 23.30 38.22 -42.51
CA LYS A 9 24.32 37.20 -42.77
C LYS A 9 23.66 35.84 -42.59
N LYS A 10 23.31 35.19 -43.70
CA LYS A 10 22.85 33.81 -43.71
C LYS A 10 24.02 32.92 -43.30
N HIS A 11 24.07 32.58 -42.02
CA HIS A 11 25.00 31.59 -41.54
C HIS A 11 24.62 30.23 -42.14
N GLY A 12 25.46 29.67 -43.01
CA GLY A 12 25.24 28.34 -43.60
C GLY A 12 25.30 27.25 -42.53
N LEU A 13 24.72 26.06 -42.78
CA LEU A 13 24.54 24.92 -41.85
C LEU A 13 25.74 24.57 -40.95
N GLN A 14 26.93 24.95 -41.40
CA GLN A 14 28.21 24.80 -40.71
C GLN A 14 28.47 25.80 -39.58
N TRP A 15 27.60 26.78 -39.35
CA TRP A 15 27.69 27.68 -38.19
C TRP A 15 27.25 27.03 -36.87
N LEU A 16 26.44 25.97 -36.97
CA LEU A 16 26.03 25.11 -35.85
C LEU A 16 27.08 24.04 -35.52
N LEU A 17 28.13 23.90 -36.34
CA LEU A 17 29.27 23.04 -36.04
C LEU A 17 30.18 23.77 -35.03
N GLY A 18 29.66 23.98 -33.83
CA GLY A 18 30.47 24.31 -32.67
C GLY A 18 31.54 23.23 -32.50
N ARG A 19 32.80 23.59 -32.73
CA ARG A 19 34.03 22.91 -32.29
C ARG A 19 33.91 21.39 -32.14
N CYS A 20 33.64 20.68 -33.24
CA CYS A 20 33.93 19.25 -33.28
C CYS A 20 35.45 19.08 -33.42
N VAL A 21 36.15 19.13 -32.28
CA VAL A 21 37.49 18.57 -32.17
C VAL A 21 37.34 17.09 -32.52
N LYS A 22 38.00 16.69 -33.62
CA LYS A 22 38.11 15.33 -34.15
C LYS A 22 37.93 14.30 -33.02
N PRO A 23 36.98 13.35 -33.12
CA PRO A 23 36.73 12.43 -32.02
C PRO A 23 37.99 11.60 -31.80
N SER A 24 38.72 11.91 -30.72
CA SER A 24 39.57 10.93 -30.09
C SER A 24 38.66 9.76 -29.75
N LYS A 25 39.12 8.55 -30.03
CA LYS A 25 38.39 7.30 -29.81
C LYS A 25 38.29 7.07 -28.30
N VAL A 26 37.49 7.88 -27.61
CA VAL A 26 37.06 7.65 -26.24
C VAL A 26 35.91 6.66 -26.34
N SER A 27 36.18 5.40 -25.99
CA SER A 27 35.14 4.43 -25.68
C SER A 27 34.17 5.09 -24.72
N SER A 28 32.93 5.28 -25.17
CA SER A 28 31.83 5.66 -24.30
C SER A 28 31.48 4.46 -23.42
N SER A 29 32.23 4.25 -22.33
CA SER A 29 31.92 3.21 -21.35
C SER A 29 30.96 3.70 -20.25
N ASN A 30 30.25 4.80 -20.47
CA ASN A 30 29.34 5.39 -19.49
C ASN A 30 27.89 4.90 -19.65
N ALA A 31 27.62 3.92 -20.53
CA ALA A 31 26.33 3.26 -20.59
C ALA A 31 26.18 2.37 -19.35
N PRO A 32 25.06 2.48 -18.59
CA PRO A 32 24.77 1.54 -17.51
C PRO A 32 24.87 0.12 -18.06
N THR A 33 25.71 -0.72 -17.46
CA THR A 33 25.77 -2.14 -17.80
C THR A 33 24.45 -2.79 -17.43
N ASP A 34 23.98 -3.76 -18.23
CA ASP A 34 22.74 -4.49 -17.96
C ASP A 34 22.70 -5.07 -16.54
N THR A 35 23.86 -5.45 -16.00
CA THR A 35 24.02 -5.87 -14.60
C THR A 35 23.58 -4.82 -13.59
N TYR A 36 23.98 -3.56 -13.77
CA TYR A 36 23.61 -2.46 -12.87
C TYR A 36 22.11 -2.14 -12.94
N VAL A 37 21.53 -2.15 -14.15
CA VAL A 37 20.09 -1.95 -14.34
C VAL A 37 19.29 -3.07 -13.68
N ASN A 38 19.74 -4.32 -13.82
CA ASN A 38 19.10 -5.48 -13.18
C ASN A 38 19.18 -5.44 -11.66
N GLU A 39 20.32 -5.01 -11.10
CA GLU A 39 20.48 -4.85 -9.66
C GLU A 39 19.53 -3.79 -9.10
N LEU A 40 19.49 -2.61 -9.73
CA LEU A 40 18.56 -1.54 -9.37
C LEU A 40 17.10 -1.98 -9.48
N THR A 41 16.75 -2.67 -10.57
CA THR A 41 15.40 -3.19 -10.78
C THR A 41 15.01 -4.17 -9.67
N THR A 42 15.93 -5.03 -9.25
CA THR A 42 15.71 -5.99 -8.17
C THR A 42 15.49 -5.28 -6.83
N LYS A 43 16.33 -4.29 -6.50
CA LYS A 43 16.19 -3.47 -5.30
C LYS A 43 14.85 -2.73 -5.25
N ILE A 44 14.42 -2.16 -6.38
CA ILE A 44 13.12 -1.49 -6.50
C ILE A 44 11.98 -2.47 -6.26
N LYS A 45 12.02 -3.65 -6.89
CA LYS A 45 10.97 -4.68 -6.72
C LYS A 45 10.88 -5.18 -5.28
N GLN A 46 12.01 -5.43 -4.65
CA GLN A 46 12.06 -5.91 -3.26
C GLN A 46 11.57 -4.84 -2.28
N GLY A 47 11.99 -3.58 -2.46
CA GLY A 47 11.51 -2.47 -1.64
C GLY A 47 10.00 -2.27 -1.76
N LEU A 48 9.48 -2.28 -2.99
CA LEU A 48 8.04 -2.17 -3.24
C LEU A 48 7.26 -3.36 -2.65
N ALA A 49 7.76 -4.58 -2.80
CA ALA A 49 7.12 -5.77 -2.24
C ALA A 49 7.02 -5.69 -0.71
N ALA A 50 8.10 -5.29 -0.04
CA ALA A 50 8.12 -5.13 1.41
C ALA A 50 7.14 -4.04 1.90
N GLU A 51 7.11 -2.89 1.22
CA GLU A 51 6.17 -1.80 1.57
C GLU A 51 4.71 -2.23 1.36
N VAL A 52 4.41 -2.94 0.25
CA VAL A 52 3.06 -3.45 -0.01
C VAL A 52 2.66 -4.49 1.05
N GLU A 53 3.55 -5.40 1.41
CA GLU A 53 3.30 -6.41 2.44
C GLU A 53 3.00 -5.76 3.80
N GLU A 54 3.80 -4.77 4.21
CA GLU A 54 3.56 -4.01 5.44
C GLU A 54 2.18 -3.34 5.44
N LYS A 55 1.81 -2.68 4.33
CA LYS A 55 0.51 -2.01 4.21
C LYS A 55 -0.65 -2.99 4.21
N VAL A 56 -0.52 -4.13 3.53
CA VAL A 56 -1.55 -5.17 3.50
C VAL A 56 -1.76 -5.76 4.90
N ASN A 57 -0.69 -6.04 5.63
CA ASN A 57 -0.78 -6.55 7.00
C ASN A 57 -1.44 -5.54 7.95
N GLN A 58 -1.10 -4.25 7.82
CA GLN A 58 -1.75 -3.18 8.58
C GLN A 58 -3.26 -3.10 8.30
N ILE A 59 -3.64 -3.14 7.02
CA ILE A 59 -5.06 -3.11 6.60
C ILE A 59 -5.80 -4.34 7.13
N GLN A 60 -5.19 -5.53 7.05
CA GLN A 60 -5.81 -6.76 7.54
C GLN A 60 -6.12 -6.68 9.04
N ALA A 61 -5.16 -6.22 9.85
CA ALA A 61 -5.37 -6.04 11.28
C ALA A 61 -6.50 -5.04 11.60
N GLU A 62 -6.55 -3.91 10.88
CA GLU A 62 -7.62 -2.91 11.06
C GLU A 62 -8.99 -3.48 10.66
N VAL A 63 -9.06 -4.24 9.56
CA VAL A 63 -10.29 -4.89 9.11
C VAL A 63 -10.76 -5.91 10.14
N ASP A 64 -9.87 -6.74 10.67
CA ASP A 64 -10.21 -7.76 11.67
C ASP A 64 -10.75 -7.12 12.96
N GLU A 65 -10.14 -6.03 13.44
CA GLU A 65 -10.63 -5.27 14.59
C GLU A 65 -12.03 -4.67 14.32
N GLN A 66 -12.22 -4.06 13.14
CA GLN A 66 -13.51 -3.47 12.77
C GLN A 66 -14.61 -4.53 12.63
N VAL A 67 -14.30 -5.68 12.03
CA VAL A 67 -15.24 -6.79 11.88
C VAL A 67 -15.62 -7.33 13.25
N ASN A 68 -14.64 -7.59 14.12
CA ASN A 68 -14.92 -8.08 15.47
C ASN A 68 -15.83 -7.12 16.24
N LYS A 69 -15.49 -5.83 16.24
CA LYS A 69 -16.32 -4.78 16.86
C LYS A 69 -17.74 -4.76 16.28
N LYS A 70 -17.89 -4.89 14.97
CA LYS A 70 -19.21 -4.88 14.31
C LYS A 70 -20.03 -6.12 14.65
N VAL A 71 -19.39 -7.29 14.71
CA VAL A 71 -20.03 -8.55 15.12
C VAL A 71 -20.54 -8.43 16.55
N GLN A 72 -19.71 -7.95 17.48
CA GLN A 72 -20.11 -7.77 18.88
C GLN A 72 -21.28 -6.78 19.02
N GLN A 73 -21.24 -5.66 18.30
CA GLN A 73 -22.35 -4.69 18.28
C GLN A 73 -23.65 -5.28 17.74
N ASN A 74 -23.58 -6.05 16.65
CA ASN A 74 -24.75 -6.69 16.05
C ASN A 74 -25.33 -7.77 16.97
N LEU A 75 -24.48 -8.61 17.57
CA LEU A 75 -24.90 -9.65 18.51
C LEU A 75 -25.57 -9.02 19.74
N SER A 76 -24.97 -7.99 20.33
CA SER A 76 -25.59 -7.21 21.42
C SER A 76 -26.98 -6.70 21.04
N SER A 77 -27.14 -6.14 19.85
CA SER A 77 -28.41 -5.61 19.35
C SER A 77 -29.47 -6.70 19.18
N VAL A 78 -29.10 -7.85 18.63
CA VAL A 78 -30.00 -9.00 18.45
C VAL A 78 -30.43 -9.58 19.79
N LEU A 79 -29.48 -9.79 20.71
CA LEU A 79 -29.76 -10.31 22.05
C LEU A 79 -30.66 -9.38 22.85
N LYS A 80 -30.44 -8.07 22.76
CA LYS A 80 -31.32 -7.06 23.36
C LYS A 80 -32.75 -7.19 22.84
N LYS A 81 -32.93 -7.21 21.51
CA LYS A 81 -34.26 -7.35 20.90
C LYS A 81 -34.93 -8.67 21.27
N PHE A 82 -34.16 -9.75 21.40
CA PHE A 82 -34.68 -11.05 21.81
C PHE A 82 -35.17 -11.03 23.27
N GLY A 83 -34.44 -10.39 24.18
CA GLY A 83 -34.87 -10.20 25.57
C GLY A 83 -36.11 -9.30 25.68
N GLU A 84 -36.16 -8.22 24.90
CA GLU A 84 -37.34 -7.34 24.81
C GLU A 84 -38.59 -8.10 24.31
N ALA A 85 -38.43 -8.98 23.32
CA ALA A 85 -39.51 -9.80 22.80
C ALA A 85 -39.93 -10.95 23.75
N ASN A 86 -39.05 -11.35 24.68
CA ASN A 86 -39.28 -12.45 25.61
C ASN A 86 -38.97 -12.03 27.06
N PRO A 87 -39.87 -11.30 27.74
CA PRO A 87 -39.63 -10.76 29.07
C PRO A 87 -39.35 -11.80 30.18
N LYS A 88 -39.64 -13.07 29.90
CA LYS A 88 -39.34 -14.21 30.79
C LYS A 88 -37.88 -14.67 30.70
N ILE A 89 -37.12 -14.17 29.72
CA ILE A 89 -35.72 -14.53 29.48
C ILE A 89 -34.86 -13.32 29.88
N THR A 90 -33.97 -13.52 30.84
CA THR A 90 -32.96 -12.52 31.23
C THR A 90 -31.67 -12.83 30.50
N ILE A 91 -31.19 -11.92 29.65
CA ILE A 91 -29.90 -12.05 28.95
C ILE A 91 -28.91 -11.07 29.56
N ASN A 92 -27.79 -11.59 30.06
CA ASN A 92 -26.65 -10.78 30.48
C ASN A 92 -25.76 -10.47 29.27
N ILE A 93 -25.96 -9.30 28.66
CA ILE A 93 -25.25 -8.88 27.45
C ILE A 93 -23.77 -8.56 27.74
N GLU A 94 -23.46 -8.05 28.93
CA GLU A 94 -22.09 -7.68 29.32
C GLU A 94 -21.19 -8.91 29.41
N GLU A 95 -21.69 -10.00 30.00
CA GLU A 95 -20.96 -11.27 30.14
C GLU A 95 -20.70 -11.95 28.78
N LEU A 96 -21.69 -11.96 27.89
CA LEU A 96 -21.58 -12.59 26.56
C LEU A 96 -20.63 -11.85 25.61
N CYS A 97 -20.58 -10.51 25.70
CA CYS A 97 -19.67 -9.72 24.88
C CYS A 97 -18.23 -9.72 25.39
N LEU A 98 -17.99 -9.88 26.70
CA LEU A 98 -16.65 -10.01 27.28
C LEU A 98 -15.97 -11.31 26.84
N THR A 99 -16.68 -12.44 26.82
CA THR A 99 -16.15 -13.73 26.35
C THR A 99 -15.72 -13.73 24.88
N ALA A 100 -16.26 -12.84 24.04
CA ALA A 100 -15.86 -12.72 22.64
C ALA A 100 -14.57 -11.92 22.42
N THR A 101 -14.05 -11.25 23.47
CA THR A 101 -12.75 -10.53 23.41
C THR A 101 -11.57 -11.34 23.93
N SER A 102 -11.82 -12.50 24.55
CA SER A 102 -10.78 -13.45 24.97
C SER A 102 -10.72 -14.61 23.98
N ASP A 103 -10.10 -14.39 22.82
CA ASP A 103 -9.49 -15.48 22.05
C ASP A 103 -8.00 -15.16 21.89
N ASP A 104 -7.28 -15.37 22.99
CA ASP A 104 -5.93 -15.94 22.94
C ASP A 104 -6.16 -17.45 23.15
N ASP A 105 -5.86 -18.25 22.13
CA ASP A 105 -6.05 -19.71 22.04
C ASP A 105 -7.47 -20.28 21.90
N GLY A 106 -8.02 -20.22 20.68
CA GLY A 106 -8.19 -21.39 19.80
C GLY A 106 -8.97 -22.64 20.25
N THR A 107 -9.59 -22.72 21.44
CA THR A 107 -10.53 -23.82 21.76
C THR A 107 -11.57 -23.37 22.79
N PRO A 108 -12.87 -23.29 22.43
CA PRO A 108 -13.90 -23.08 23.42
C PRO A 108 -14.04 -24.35 24.25
N ILE A 109 -13.59 -24.31 25.51
CA ILE A 109 -13.90 -25.37 26.49
C ILE A 109 -15.38 -25.25 26.84
N THR A 110 -16.21 -25.97 26.08
CA THR A 110 -17.58 -26.30 26.49
C THR A 110 -17.48 -27.28 27.66
N GLY A 111 -17.51 -26.72 28.87
CA GLY A 111 -17.77 -27.48 30.09
C GLY A 111 -19.24 -27.86 30.13
N GLY A 112 -19.58 -29.05 29.65
CA GLY A 112 -20.90 -29.63 29.85
C GLY A 112 -21.12 -29.92 31.34
N SER A 113 -22.05 -29.22 31.98
CA SER A 113 -22.65 -29.70 33.22
C SER A 113 -23.82 -30.62 32.87
N SER A 114 -23.60 -31.91 33.11
CA SER A 114 -24.66 -32.89 33.29
C SER A 114 -25.28 -32.75 34.68
N PHE A 115 -26.60 -33.00 34.71
CA PHE A 115 -27.53 -33.11 35.83
C PHE A 115 -28.11 -31.81 36.41
#